data_AF-A0AAW4Z035-F1
#
_entry.id   AF-A0AAW4Z035-F1
#
_cell.length_a   1.000
_cell.length_b   1.000
_cell.length_c   1.000
_cell.angle_alpha   90.00
_cell.angle_beta   90.00
_cell.angle_gamma   90.00
#
_symmetry.space_group_name_H-M   'P 1'
#
loop_
_entity.id
_entity.type
_entity.pdbx_description
1 polymer ?
#
loop_
_entity_poly.entity_id
_entity_poly.type
_entity_poly.pdbx_seq_one_letter_code
_entity_poly.pdbx_strand_id
1 'polypeptide(L)'
;IATLGKSPKGTPGAIIKDRTWDDYSVERDTVQAHLAALDLVYNGVIEDTRKSIEKLEDLDLVSQDLLIAHAGELEKFQWFVRAHLESAGGQLTHEGQSTEKGAADKARRKSA
;
A
#
# COMPACT_ATOMS: atom_id res chain seq x y z
N ILE A 1 -7.83 17.54 -8.13
CA ILE A 1 -7.24 17.63 -9.49
C ILE A 1 -8.06 18.55 -10.41
N ALA A 2 -9.30 18.19 -10.78
CA ALA A 2 -10.16 19.05 -11.63
C ALA A 2 -10.40 20.44 -11.03
N THR A 3 -10.69 20.51 -9.72
CA THR A 3 -10.84 21.77 -8.96
C THR A 3 -9.59 22.66 -9.01
N LEU A 4 -8.40 22.08 -9.21
CA LEU A 4 -7.13 22.80 -9.34
C LEU A 4 -6.77 23.10 -10.82
N GLY A 5 -7.71 22.95 -11.75
CA GLY A 5 -7.54 23.33 -13.16
C GLY A 5 -6.78 22.30 -14.03
N LYS A 6 -6.66 21.05 -13.59
CA LYS A 6 -6.00 19.96 -14.36
C LYS A 6 -6.96 18.79 -14.61
N SER A 7 -6.69 17.97 -15.61
CA SER A 7 -7.50 16.78 -15.91
C SER A 7 -6.94 15.53 -15.21
N PRO A 8 -7.74 14.79 -14.41
CA PRO A 8 -7.32 13.52 -13.86
C PRO A 8 -7.18 12.47 -14.98
N LYS A 9 -6.05 11.76 -15.02
CA LYS A 9 -5.79 10.72 -16.02
C LYS A 9 -6.20 9.34 -15.48
N GLY A 10 -7.45 8.96 -15.67
CA GLY A 10 -8.00 7.71 -15.13
C GLY A 10 -7.94 6.49 -16.06
N THR A 11 -7.36 6.59 -17.26
CA THR A 11 -7.32 5.44 -18.19
C THR A 11 -6.23 4.44 -17.78
N PRO A 12 -6.43 3.12 -18.01
CA PRO A 12 -5.40 2.12 -17.71
C PRO A 12 -4.05 2.43 -18.37
N GLY A 13 -4.06 2.87 -19.64
CA GLY A 13 -2.83 3.25 -20.34
C GLY A 13 -2.11 4.44 -19.73
N ALA A 14 -2.82 5.40 -19.13
CA ALA A 14 -2.18 6.50 -18.41
C ALA A 14 -1.57 6.03 -17.07
N ILE A 15 -2.25 5.14 -16.35
CA ILE A 15 -1.74 4.55 -15.11
C ILE A 15 -0.46 3.76 -15.38
N ILE A 16 -0.47 2.87 -16.39
CA ILE A 16 0.71 2.08 -16.77
C ILE A 16 1.89 2.97 -17.18
N LYS A 17 1.60 4.09 -17.87
CA LYS A 17 2.62 5.05 -18.30
C LYS A 17 3.25 5.83 -17.14
N ASP A 18 2.44 6.26 -16.18
CA ASP A 18 2.86 7.21 -15.15
C ASP A 18 3.26 6.51 -13.82
N ARG A 19 2.93 5.23 -13.61
CA ARG A 19 3.31 4.49 -12.39
C ARG A 19 4.81 4.20 -12.32
N THR A 20 5.32 4.06 -11.09
CA THR A 20 6.72 3.71 -10.79
C THR A 20 6.88 2.31 -10.20
N TRP A 21 5.78 1.56 -10.06
CA TRP A 21 5.74 0.22 -9.49
C TRP A 21 5.34 -0.81 -10.55
N ASP A 22 5.72 -2.06 -10.29
CA ASP A 22 5.39 -3.21 -11.13
C ASP A 22 3.94 -3.69 -10.91
N ASP A 23 3.47 -4.60 -11.76
CA ASP A 23 2.22 -5.31 -11.49
C ASP A 23 2.33 -6.17 -10.23
N TYR A 24 1.20 -6.29 -9.53
CA TYR A 24 1.07 -7.21 -8.41
C TYR A 24 1.42 -8.63 -8.86
N SER A 25 2.39 -9.23 -8.18
CA SER A 25 3.17 -10.36 -8.67
C SER A 25 2.70 -11.72 -8.14
N VAL A 26 1.71 -11.73 -7.25
CA VAL A 26 1.09 -12.95 -6.72
C VAL A 26 -0.20 -13.24 -7.52
N GLU A 27 -0.17 -14.35 -8.25
CA GLU A 27 -1.34 -14.88 -8.95
C GLU A 27 -2.23 -15.69 -7.99
N ARG A 28 -2.71 -16.87 -8.38
CA ARG A 28 -3.51 -17.73 -7.48
C ARG A 28 -2.64 -18.26 -6.33
N ASP A 29 -2.93 -17.83 -5.11
CA ASP A 29 -2.29 -18.31 -3.90
C ASP A 29 -3.28 -18.39 -2.72
N THR A 30 -2.78 -18.73 -1.53
CA THR A 30 -3.53 -18.72 -0.27
C THR A 30 -3.84 -17.31 0.21
N VAL A 31 -4.85 -17.18 1.08
CA VAL A 31 -5.19 -15.90 1.72
C VAL A 31 -3.99 -15.31 2.45
N GLN A 32 -3.24 -16.14 3.20
CA GLN A 32 -2.08 -15.69 3.96
C GLN A 32 -0.96 -15.16 3.06
N ALA A 33 -0.72 -15.81 1.91
CA ALA A 33 0.22 -15.34 0.91
C ALA A 33 -0.19 -13.97 0.33
N HIS A 34 -1.47 -13.81 0.00
CA HIS A 34 -1.99 -12.54 -0.51
C HIS A 34 -1.94 -11.42 0.52
N LEU A 35 -2.34 -11.67 1.77
CA LEU A 35 -2.29 -10.67 2.84
C LEU A 35 -0.85 -10.20 3.08
N ALA A 36 0.11 -11.11 3.06
CA ALA A 36 1.52 -10.79 3.20
C ALA A 36 2.02 -9.91 2.03
N ALA A 37 1.75 -10.29 0.79
CA ALA A 37 2.12 -9.47 -0.36
C ALA A 37 1.40 -8.10 -0.36
N LEU A 38 0.13 -8.08 0.07
CA LEU A 38 -0.69 -6.88 0.12
C LEU A 38 -0.18 -5.87 1.17
N ASP A 39 0.35 -6.32 2.31
CA ASP A 39 0.97 -5.40 3.29
C ASP A 39 2.12 -4.58 2.69
N LEU A 40 2.93 -5.19 1.81
CA LEU A 40 4.00 -4.47 1.10
C LEU A 40 3.46 -3.43 0.10
N VAL A 41 2.35 -3.75 -0.58
CA VAL A 41 1.66 -2.79 -1.45
C VAL A 41 1.16 -1.60 -0.63
N TYR A 42 0.54 -1.87 0.52
CA TYR A 42 0.06 -0.81 1.42
C TYR A 42 1.21 0.05 1.94
N ASN A 43 2.38 -0.52 2.29
CA ASN A 43 3.56 0.26 2.66
C ASN A 43 3.91 1.29 1.57
N GLY A 44 4.02 0.87 0.31
CA GLY A 44 4.35 1.77 -0.78
C GLY A 44 3.31 2.89 -0.98
N VAL A 45 2.02 2.54 -1.00
CA VAL A 45 0.93 3.52 -1.19
C VAL A 45 0.88 4.52 -0.04
N ILE A 46 1.01 4.05 1.21
CA ILE A 46 0.97 4.89 2.41
C ILE A 46 2.21 5.80 2.45
N GLU A 47 3.41 5.27 2.18
CA GLU A 47 4.63 6.07 2.14
C GLU A 47 4.54 7.23 1.14
N ASP A 48 4.08 6.96 -0.09
CA ASP A 48 3.93 8.01 -1.12
C ASP A 48 2.79 8.99 -0.80
N THR A 49 1.73 8.52 -0.13
CA THR A 49 0.68 9.39 0.39
C THR A 49 1.25 10.33 1.46
N ARG A 50 2.06 9.82 2.39
CA ARG A 50 2.71 10.63 3.45
C ARG A 50 3.70 11.64 2.90
N LYS A 51 4.52 11.27 1.89
CA LYS A 51 5.37 12.23 1.15
C LYS A 51 4.54 13.34 0.48
N SER A 52 3.36 13.00 -0.03
CA SER A 52 2.44 13.97 -0.64
C SER A 52 1.80 14.90 0.39
N ILE A 53 1.46 14.39 1.59
CA ILE A 53 1.00 15.20 2.73
C ILE A 53 2.07 16.22 3.12
N GLU A 54 3.33 15.80 3.29
CA GLU A 54 4.45 16.68 3.64
C GLU A 54 4.62 17.77 2.58
N LYS A 55 4.64 17.39 1.30
CA LYS A 55 4.78 18.36 0.20
C LYS A 55 3.64 19.39 0.15
N LEU A 56 2.42 19.01 0.56
CA LEU A 56 1.27 19.90 0.51
C LEU A 56 1.19 20.88 1.69
N GLU A 57 2.00 20.69 2.73
CA GLU A 57 2.05 21.57 3.91
C GLU A 57 2.26 23.04 3.53
N ASP A 58 3.20 23.29 2.62
CA ASP A 58 3.53 24.64 2.13
C ASP A 58 2.70 25.07 0.91
N LEU A 59 1.98 24.15 0.25
CA LEU A 59 1.34 24.40 -1.05
C LEU A 59 -0.17 24.61 -0.97
N ASP A 60 -0.89 23.73 -0.26
CA ASP A 60 -2.35 23.76 -0.17
C ASP A 60 -2.85 22.90 1.00
N LEU A 61 -3.17 23.55 2.11
CA LEU A 61 -3.66 22.92 3.34
C LEU A 61 -4.97 22.14 3.16
N VAL A 62 -5.83 22.52 2.20
CA VAL A 62 -7.10 21.81 1.97
C VAL A 62 -6.86 20.51 1.22
N SER A 63 -6.00 20.52 0.21
CA SER A 63 -5.57 19.27 -0.44
C SER A 63 -4.77 18.38 0.51
N GLN A 64 -3.97 18.99 1.40
CA GLN A 64 -3.24 18.25 2.44
C GLN A 64 -4.21 17.49 3.36
N ASP A 65 -5.22 18.17 3.91
CA ASP A 65 -6.22 17.57 4.79
C ASP A 65 -6.94 16.38 4.13
N LEU A 66 -7.28 16.51 2.83
CA LEU A 66 -7.85 15.41 2.06
C LEU A 66 -6.94 14.18 2.02
N LEU A 67 -5.62 14.38 1.82
CA LEU A 67 -4.66 13.27 1.82
C LEU A 67 -4.41 12.70 3.21
N ILE A 68 -4.45 13.51 4.27
CA ILE A 68 -4.38 13.05 5.66
C ILE A 68 -5.54 12.11 5.97
N ALA A 69 -6.76 12.53 5.64
CA ALA A 69 -7.95 11.70 5.82
C ALA A 69 -7.87 10.39 5.02
N HIS A 70 -7.38 10.46 3.78
CA HIS A 70 -7.18 9.28 2.94
C HIS A 70 -6.13 8.31 3.52
N ALA A 71 -4.98 8.84 3.97
CA ALA A 71 -3.93 8.04 4.60
C ALA A 71 -4.43 7.32 5.85
N GLY A 72 -5.22 7.99 6.70
CA GLY A 72 -5.78 7.37 7.90
C GLY A 72 -6.65 6.14 7.60
N GLU A 73 -7.46 6.18 6.54
CA GLU A 73 -8.26 5.02 6.13
C GLU A 73 -7.40 3.89 5.54
N LEU A 74 -6.37 4.20 4.77
CA LEU A 74 -5.43 3.21 4.24
C LEU A 74 -4.63 2.53 5.36
N GLU A 75 -4.10 3.30 6.31
CA GLU A 75 -3.34 2.79 7.46
C GLU A 75 -4.24 1.94 8.38
N LYS A 76 -5.49 2.34 8.59
CA LYS A 76 -6.47 1.51 9.33
C LYS A 76 -6.68 0.17 8.66
N PHE A 77 -6.87 0.14 7.34
CA PHE A 77 -7.04 -1.13 6.63
C PHE A 77 -5.77 -1.97 6.62
N GLN A 78 -4.59 -1.35 6.46
CA GLN A 78 -3.31 -2.05 6.57
C GLN A 78 -3.15 -2.68 7.97
N TRP A 79 -3.55 -1.98 9.02
CA TRP A 79 -3.58 -2.54 10.36
C TRP A 79 -4.45 -3.80 10.45
N PHE A 80 -5.64 -3.81 9.83
CA PHE A 80 -6.46 -5.04 9.73
C PHE A 80 -5.77 -6.16 8.96
N VAL A 81 -5.06 -5.86 7.86
CA VAL A 81 -4.25 -6.85 7.13
C VAL A 81 -3.15 -7.42 8.04
N ARG A 82 -2.42 -6.57 8.75
CA ARG A 82 -1.35 -6.96 9.69
C ARG A 82 -1.87 -7.78 10.84
N ALA A 83 -3.05 -7.50 11.37
CA ALA A 83 -3.65 -8.28 12.46
C ALA A 83 -3.86 -9.77 12.10
N HIS A 84 -3.98 -10.11 10.80
CA HIS A 84 -4.04 -11.49 10.33
C HIS A 84 -2.67 -12.16 10.17
N LEU A 85 -1.59 -11.37 10.16
CA LEU A 85 -0.21 -11.79 9.93
C LEU A 85 0.67 -11.69 11.19
N GLU A 86 0.18 -11.02 12.23
CA GLU A 86 0.91 -10.75 13.45
C GLU A 86 0.85 -11.93 14.41
N SER A 87 1.98 -12.23 15.07
CA SER A 87 2.04 -13.18 16.17
C SER A 87 1.80 -12.50 17.52
N ALA A 88 1.56 -13.26 18.58
CA ALA A 88 1.40 -12.71 19.93
C ALA A 88 2.60 -11.86 20.42
N GLY A 89 3.78 -12.02 19.81
CA GLY A 89 4.98 -11.22 20.10
C GLY A 89 5.14 -9.95 19.25
N GLY A 90 4.18 -9.62 18.40
CA GLY A 90 4.21 -8.44 17.54
C GLY A 90 4.99 -8.61 16.23
N GLN A 91 5.53 -9.80 15.94
CA GLN A 91 6.23 -10.05 14.68
C GLN A 91 5.26 -10.42 13.56
N LEU A 92 5.43 -9.80 12.39
CA LEU A 92 4.70 -10.12 11.16
C LEU A 92 5.27 -11.40 10.51
N THR A 93 4.39 -12.26 9.99
CA THR A 93 4.79 -13.55 9.35
C THR A 93 5.84 -13.40 8.26
N HIS A 94 5.82 -12.29 7.52
CA HIS A 94 6.70 -12.02 6.39
C HIS A 94 7.86 -11.05 6.69
N GLU A 95 8.15 -10.75 7.96
CA GLU A 95 9.13 -9.72 8.35
C GLU A 95 10.47 -9.85 7.61
N GLY A 96 11.05 -8.71 7.19
CA GLY A 96 12.32 -8.68 6.43
C GLY A 96 12.21 -9.05 4.95
N GLN A 97 11.01 -9.26 4.40
CA GLN A 97 10.81 -9.41 2.96
C GLN A 97 10.54 -8.05 2.31
N SER A 98 11.16 -7.81 1.16
CA SER A 98 11.02 -6.58 0.37
C SER A 98 10.32 -6.82 -0.98
N THR A 99 9.90 -8.05 -1.26
CA THR A 99 9.18 -8.40 -2.49
C THR A 99 7.89 -9.12 -2.13
N GLU A 100 6.84 -8.86 -2.90
CA GLU A 100 5.53 -9.50 -2.74
C GLU A 100 5.63 -11.03 -2.78
N LYS A 101 6.39 -11.59 -3.74
CA LYS A 101 6.63 -13.04 -3.83
C LYS A 101 7.38 -13.58 -2.61
N GLY A 102 8.42 -12.88 -2.14
CA GLY A 102 9.15 -13.28 -0.94
C GLY A 102 8.27 -13.25 0.33
N ALA A 103 7.43 -12.23 0.46
CA ALA A 103 6.44 -12.12 1.52
C ALA A 103 5.42 -13.27 1.48
N ALA A 104 4.86 -13.55 0.30
CA ALA A 104 3.94 -14.64 0.06
C ALA A 104 4.57 -16.01 0.39
N ASP A 105 5.79 -16.27 -0.09
CA ASP A 105 6.53 -17.51 0.16
C ASP A 105 6.78 -17.73 1.67
N LYS A 106 7.15 -16.67 2.38
CA LYS A 106 7.41 -16.74 3.82
C LYS A 106 6.13 -17.00 4.61
N ALA A 107 5.02 -16.36 4.25
CA ALA A 107 3.73 -16.59 4.89
C ALA A 107 3.24 -18.03 4.67
N ARG A 108 3.37 -18.59 3.45
CA ARG A 108 3.02 -19.99 3.16
C ARG A 108 3.72 -20.98 4.06
N ARG A 109 5.04 -20.82 4.26
CA ARG A 109 5.85 -21.75 5.07
C ARG A 109 5.43 -21.81 6.54
N LYS A 110 4.80 -20.74 7.06
CA LYS A 110 4.32 -20.68 8.45
C LYS A 110 2.91 -21.27 8.61
N SER A 111 2.15 -21.36 7.52
CA SER A 111 0.78 -21.91 7.51
C SER A 111 0.72 -23.42 7.20
N ALA A 112 1.83 -24.00 6.74
CA ALA A 112 2.00 -25.45 6.53
C ALA A 112 2.48 -26.12 7.82
#